data_AF-A0A7W1SDM7-F1
#
_entry.id   AF-A0A7W1SDM7-F1
#
_cell.length_a   1.000
_cell.length_b   1.000
_cell.length_c   1.000
_cell.angle_alpha   90.00
_cell.angle_beta   90.00
_cell.angle_gamma   90.00
#
_symmetry.space_group_name_H-M   'P 1'
#
loop_
_entity.id
_entity.type
_entity.pdbx_description
1 polymer ?
#
loop_
_entity_poly.entity_id
_entity_poly.type
_entity_poly.pdbx_seq_one_letter_code
_entity_poly.pdbx_strand_id
1 'polypeptide(L)' 'MKECPLCGETMRLSVREVQDHAAASGQTGIRQTREWICPECDYFEEAEAGEG' A
#
# COMPACT_ATOMS: atom_id res chain seq x y z
N MET A 1 -11.00 -8.67 1.48
CA MET A 1 -11.11 -7.72 2.62
C MET A 1 -10.07 -8.12 3.64
N LYS A 2 -9.44 -7.15 4.31
CA LYS A 2 -8.45 -7.41 5.36
C LYS A 2 -8.99 -6.85 6.68
N GLU A 3 -8.82 -7.59 7.77
CA GLU A 3 -9.21 -7.17 9.12
C GLU A 3 -7.99 -6.64 9.87
N CYS A 4 -8.20 -5.58 10.65
CA CYS A 4 -7.13 -4.95 11.42
C CYS A 4 -6.72 -5.85 12.61
N PRO A 5 -5.43 -6.18 12.76
CA PRO A 5 -4.96 -7.02 13.86
C PRO A 5 -5.04 -6.34 15.24
N LEU A 6 -5.25 -5.02 15.30
CA LEU A 6 -5.31 -4.27 16.55
C LEU A 6 -6.73 -4.13 17.10
N CYS A 7 -7.72 -3.86 16.25
CA CYS A 7 -9.10 -3.58 16.67
C CYS A 7 -10.15 -4.52 16.06
N GLY A 8 -9.79 -5.36 15.09
CA GLY A 8 -10.72 -6.27 14.40
C GLY A 8 -11.60 -5.59 13.33
N GLU A 9 -11.45 -4.29 13.10
CA GLU A 9 -12.25 -3.57 12.10
C GLU A 9 -11.78 -3.86 10.65
N THR A 10 -12.68 -3.69 9.69
CA THR A 10 -12.36 -3.86 8.26
C THR A 10 -11.42 -2.75 7.77
N MET A 11 -10.27 -3.13 7.24
CA MET A 11 -9.30 -2.20 6.65
C MET A 11 -9.72 -1.78 5.23
N ARG A 12 -9.37 -0.55 4.86
CA ARG A 12 -9.53 -0.01 3.50
C ARG A 12 -8.24 -0.17 2.70
N LEU A 13 -8.37 -0.53 1.43
CA LEU A 13 -7.24 -0.56 0.50
C LEU A 13 -7.01 0.85 -0.07
N SER A 14 -5.83 1.39 0.15
CA SER A 14 -5.36 2.63 -0.44
C SER A 14 -4.34 2.31 -1.53
N VAL A 15 -4.49 2.91 -2.71
CA VAL A 15 -3.52 2.76 -3.81
C VAL A 15 -2.74 4.04 -3.91
N ARG A 16 -1.41 3.96 -3.79
CA ARG A 16 -0.52 5.12 -3.87
C ARG A 16 0.49 4.94 -5.00
N GLU A 17 0.57 5.94 -5.85
CA GLU A 17 1.54 5.99 -6.94
C GLU A 17 2.86 6.51 -6.37
N VAL A 18 3.87 5.65 -6.33
CA VAL A 18 5.23 6.02 -5.94
C VAL A 18 6.03 6.21 -7.21
N GLN A 19 6.38 7.45 -7.51
CA GLN A 19 7.31 7.77 -8.57
C GLN A 19 8.71 7.45 -8.07
N ASP A 20 9.23 6.28 -8.42
CA ASP A 20 10.61 5.94 -8.10
C ASP A 20 11.52 6.73 -9.04
N HIS A 21 12.12 7.80 -8.53
CA HIS A 21 13.12 8.57 -9.25
C HIS A 21 14.45 7.80 -9.16
N ALA A 22 14.54 6.66 -9.84
CA ALA A 22 15.80 5.93 -10.00
C ALA A 22 16.78 6.80 -10.80
N ALA A 23 17.61 7.57 -10.08
CA ALA A 23 18.57 8.53 -10.63
C ALA A 23 19.66 7.92 -11.54
N ALA A 24 19.64 6.61 -11.78
CA ALA A 24 20.66 5.89 -12.54
C ALA A 24 20.27 5.60 -14.01
N SER A 25 18.98 5.58 -14.37
CA SER A 25 18.57 4.97 -15.65
C SER A 25 17.38 5.61 -16.35
N GLY A 26 17.07 6.90 -16.16
CA GLY A 26 16.14 7.68 -17.01
C GLY A 26 14.72 7.12 -17.23
N GLN A 27 14.34 6.06 -16.51
CA GLN A 27 13.07 5.36 -16.61
C GLN A 27 12.27 5.76 -15.39
N THR A 28 11.36 6.72 -15.56
CA THR A 28 10.37 7.06 -14.55
C THR A 28 9.40 5.89 -14.42
N GLY A 29 9.73 4.93 -13.56
CA GLY A 29 8.83 3.86 -13.19
C GLY A 29 7.78 4.39 -12.22
N ILE A 30 6.53 4.54 -12.67
CA ILE A 30 5.41 4.73 -11.74
C ILE A 30 5.16 3.36 -11.11
N ARG A 31 5.56 3.16 -9.86
CA ARG A 31 5.25 1.96 -9.11
C ARG A 31 4.00 2.21 -8.28
N GLN A 32 2.90 1.54 -8.62
CA GLN A 32 1.70 1.56 -7.78
C GLN A 32 1.93 0.64 -6.57
N THR A 33 1.98 1.22 -5.37
CA THR A 33 1.93 0.45 -4.13
C THR A 33 0.50 0.42 -3.61
N ARG A 34 0.12 -0.68 -2.97
CA ARG A 34 -1.19 -0.88 -2.38
C ARG A 34 -0.98 -1.03 -0.88
N GLU A 35 -1.74 -0.32 -0.08
CA GLU A 35 -1.58 -0.26 1.39
C GLU A 35 -2.94 -0.54 2.03
N TRP A 36 -2.99 -1.43 3.01
CA TRP A 36 -4.17 -1.59 3.86
C TRP A 36 -4.08 -0.59 5.01
N ILE A 37 -5.13 0.20 5.21
CA ILE A 37 -5.20 1.20 6.29
C ILE A 37 -6.48 0.97 7.09
N CYS A 38 -6.38 0.89 8.41
CA CYS A 38 -7.52 0.83 9.32
C CYS A 38 -8.05 2.25 9.59
N PRO A 39 -9.34 2.54 9.36
CA PRO A 39 -9.91 3.87 9.60
C PRO A 39 -10.04 4.23 11.10
N GLU A 40 -10.03 3.24 11.99
CA GLU A 40 -10.31 3.46 13.42
C GLU A 40 -9.04 3.73 14.24
N CYS A 41 -7.96 2.98 13.98
CA CYS A 41 -6.72 3.06 14.76
C CYS A 41 -5.52 3.56 13.95
N ASP A 42 -5.72 3.92 12.68
CA ASP A 42 -4.68 4.38 11.75
C ASP A 42 -3.55 3.35 11.51
N TYR A 43 -3.77 2.08 11.89
CA TYR A 43 -2.85 1.00 11.58
C TYR A 43 -2.75 0.78 10.07
N PHE A 44 -1.53 0.70 9.55
CA PHE A 44 -1.27 0.49 8.14
C PHE A 44 -0.27 -0.66 7.90
N GLU A 45 -0.43 -1.32 6.76
CA GLU A 45 0.53 -2.31 6.27
C GLU A 45 0.52 -2.35 4.74
N GLU A 46 1.64 -2.76 4.14
CA GLU A 46 1.69 -2.98 2.70
C GLU A 46 0.72 -4.11 2.33
N ALA A 47 -0.21 -3.81 1.43
CA ALA A 47 -0.96 -4.87 0.79
C ALA A 47 0.02 -5.58 -0.12
N GLU A 48 0.46 -6.78 0.29
CA GLU A 48 1.23 -7.70 -0.54
C GLU A 48 0.67 -7.61 -1.96
N ALA A 49 1.47 -7.05 -2.86
CA ALA A 49 1.20 -7.07 -4.27
C ALA A 49 1.47 -8.50 -4.71
N GLY A 50 0.57 -9.41 -4.33
CA GLY A 50 0.61 -10.80 -4.72
C GLY A 50 0.58 -10.88 -6.23
N GLU A 51 1.78 -11.01 -6.80
CA GLU A 51 2.22 -12.02 -7.75
C GLU A 51 1.23 -12.24 -8.91
N GLY A 52 1.65 -11.86 -10.13
CA GLY A 52 0.86 -12.01 -11.35
C GLY A 52 0.48 -13.45 -11.71
#